data_AF-A0A7X5IGL6-F1
#
_entry.id   AF-A0A7X5IGL6-F1
#
_cell.length_a   1.000
_cell.length_b   1.000
_cell.length_c   1.000
_cell.angle_alpha   90.00
_cell.angle_beta   90.00
_cell.angle_gamma   90.00
#
_symmetry.space_group_name_H-M   'P 1'
#
loop_
_entity.id
_entity.type
_entity.pdbx_description
1 polymer ?
#
loop_
_entity_poly.entity_id
_entity_poly.type
_entity_poly.pdbx_seq_one_letter_code
_entity_poly.pdbx_strand_id
1 'polypeptide(L)'
;SVEHILKLHDDEIRRQEVSFRLQKNGRVCREHMRFNRDTLEWEMNYDPYYCGSSRCAGMCPVLGHELDKKKGNVFYDVKISYLRNDLNGTLFEGQVDTRIIKGKKLFDHPVSMDIGKICARLCQDRIREKVRRHYFTQLFFSEYHGRYFSFEIQNVRAERRESRELMQDLEDIRNGIQIVHASDMEKRDSENKRERRRQARESAVRRLEKKLLENGYESLEKFSVDRRHADKWLGEERIAELEQMRLEKEKE
;
A
#
# COMPACT_ATOMS: atom_id res chain seq x y z
N SER A 1 -7.27 12.49 50.40
CA SER A 1 -6.79 11.30 49.67
C SER A 1 -6.24 11.74 48.32
N VAL A 2 -5.16 11.13 47.85
CA VAL A 2 -4.56 11.39 46.52
C VAL A 2 -5.60 11.26 45.40
N GLU A 3 -6.53 10.31 45.54
CA GLU A 3 -7.65 10.10 44.62
C GLU A 3 -8.59 11.31 44.49
N HIS A 4 -8.75 12.09 45.55
CA HIS A 4 -9.60 13.28 45.53
C HIS A 4 -8.93 14.42 44.75
N ILE A 5 -7.61 14.56 44.87
CA ILE A 5 -6.83 15.58 44.15
C ILE A 5 -6.80 15.27 42.65
N LEU A 6 -6.63 13.99 42.28
CA LEU A 6 -6.69 13.55 40.88
C LEU A 6 -8.06 13.82 40.25
N LYS A 7 -9.16 13.55 40.98
CA LYS A 7 -10.52 13.86 40.51
C LYS A 7 -10.74 15.35 40.29
N LEU A 8 -10.28 16.21 41.20
CA LEU A 8 -10.39 17.66 41.05
C LEU A 8 -9.60 18.18 39.84
N HIS A 9 -8.44 17.59 39.56
CA HIS A 9 -7.64 17.92 38.39
C HIS A 9 -8.33 17.48 37.08
N ASP A 10 -8.90 16.27 37.04
CA ASP A 10 -9.67 15.77 35.90
C ASP A 10 -10.91 16.64 35.62
N ASP A 11 -11.59 17.09 36.68
CA ASP A 11 -12.74 17.99 36.57
C ASP A 11 -12.34 19.36 36.01
N GLU A 12 -11.18 19.88 36.39
CA GLU A 12 -10.65 21.14 35.84
C GLU A 12 -10.27 21.01 34.37
N ILE A 13 -9.63 19.90 33.98
CA ILE A 13 -9.33 19.58 32.57
C ILE A 13 -10.62 19.55 31.74
N ARG A 14 -11.71 18.95 32.26
CA ARG A 14 -13.02 18.92 31.57
C ARG A 14 -13.64 20.32 31.45
N ARG A 15 -13.51 21.19 32.44
CA ARG A 15 -13.98 22.58 32.34
C ARG A 15 -13.23 23.36 31.27
N GLN A 16 -11.91 23.19 31.21
CA GLN A 16 -11.08 23.78 30.16
C GLN A 16 -11.44 23.23 28.76
N GLU A 17 -11.89 21.99 28.66
CA GLU A 17 -12.37 21.42 27.39
C GLU A 17 -13.60 22.17 26.88
N VAL A 18 -14.55 22.48 27.77
CA VAL A 18 -15.77 23.23 27.43
C VAL A 18 -15.43 24.65 27.00
N SER A 19 -14.54 25.34 27.71
CA SER A 19 -14.10 26.69 27.33
C SER A 19 -13.38 26.69 25.98
N PHE A 20 -12.53 25.70 25.71
CA PHE A 20 -11.86 25.55 24.42
C PHE A 20 -12.84 25.33 23.26
N ARG A 21 -13.87 24.49 23.46
CA ARG A 21 -14.93 24.28 22.47
C ARG A 21 -15.71 25.55 22.17
N LEU A 22 -16.00 26.36 23.19
CA LEU A 22 -16.65 27.66 23.02
C LEU A 22 -15.76 28.64 22.25
N GLN A 23 -14.47 28.73 22.57
CA GLN A 23 -13.50 29.57 21.85
C GLN A 23 -13.41 29.22 20.34
N LYS A 24 -13.62 27.95 19.98
CA LYS A 24 -13.60 27.48 18.58
C LYS A 24 -15.00 27.45 17.94
N ASN A 25 -16.00 28.10 18.53
CA ASN A 25 -17.39 28.15 18.03
C ASN A 25 -18.00 26.76 17.77
N GLY A 26 -17.66 25.77 18.60
CA GLY A 26 -18.12 24.39 18.45
C GLY A 26 -17.45 23.60 17.31
N ARG A 27 -16.50 24.20 16.57
CA ARG A 27 -15.77 23.53 15.46
C ARG A 27 -14.61 22.68 15.97
N VAL A 28 -14.89 21.77 16.89
CA VAL A 28 -13.89 20.94 17.54
C VAL A 28 -14.18 19.47 17.30
N CYS A 29 -13.19 18.76 16.75
CA CYS A 29 -13.26 17.30 16.61
C CYS A 29 -12.52 16.63 17.76
N ARG A 30 -13.21 15.74 18.48
CA ARG A 30 -12.63 15.01 19.63
C ARG A 30 -11.42 14.16 19.23
N GLU A 31 -11.44 13.57 18.03
CA GLU A 31 -10.34 12.75 17.50
C GLU A 31 -9.05 13.56 17.26
N HIS A 32 -9.17 14.86 17.05
CA HIS A 32 -8.05 15.77 16.77
C HIS A 32 -7.70 16.68 17.93
N MET A 33 -8.40 16.53 19.05
CA MET A 33 -8.23 17.33 20.23
C MET A 33 -7.49 16.53 21.30
N ARG A 34 -6.48 17.12 21.90
CA ARG A 34 -5.69 16.52 22.97
C ARG A 34 -5.38 17.55 24.05
N PHE A 35 -5.32 17.09 25.29
CA PHE A 35 -4.82 17.90 26.39
C PHE A 35 -3.30 17.78 26.44
N ASN A 36 -2.59 18.90 26.30
CA ASN A 36 -1.14 18.95 26.46
C ASN A 36 -0.81 19.11 27.95
N ARG A 37 -0.15 18.11 28.52
CA ARG A 37 0.18 18.09 29.96
C ARG A 37 1.30 19.05 30.33
N ASP A 38 2.13 19.43 29.37
CA ASP A 38 3.28 20.31 29.64
C ASP A 38 2.84 21.78 29.68
N THR A 39 1.93 22.18 28.79
CA THR A 39 1.37 23.53 28.76
C THR A 39 0.09 23.67 29.59
N LEU A 40 -0.51 22.55 30.03
CA LEU A 40 -1.81 22.49 30.71
C LEU A 40 -2.95 23.11 29.88
N GLU A 41 -2.87 22.99 28.55
CA GLU A 41 -3.84 23.55 27.62
C GLU A 41 -4.41 22.50 26.66
N TRP A 42 -5.65 22.72 26.22
CA TRP A 42 -6.24 21.95 25.13
C TRP A 42 -5.75 22.45 23.77
N GLU A 43 -5.23 21.52 22.97
CA GLU A 43 -4.81 21.77 21.59
C GLU A 43 -5.66 20.98 20.62
N MET A 44 -5.91 21.55 19.44
CA MET A 44 -6.53 20.83 18.33
C MET A 44 -5.64 20.91 17.08
N ASN A 45 -5.13 19.76 16.66
CA ASN A 45 -4.32 19.62 15.46
C ASN A 45 -5.11 18.81 14.43
N TYR A 46 -5.77 19.52 13.52
CA TYR A 46 -6.56 18.89 12.49
C TYR A 46 -5.65 18.18 11.47
N ASP A 47 -5.76 16.86 11.40
CA ASP A 47 -5.02 16.02 10.47
C ASP A 47 -5.98 15.36 9.47
N PRO A 48 -6.11 15.91 8.25
CA PRO A 48 -7.00 15.38 7.24
C PRO A 48 -6.57 13.99 6.76
N TYR A 49 -5.28 13.63 6.87
CA TYR A 49 -4.82 12.29 6.53
C TYR A 49 -5.41 11.25 7.48
N TYR A 50 -5.38 11.54 8.79
CA TYR A 50 -6.01 10.68 9.78
C TYR A 50 -7.52 10.59 9.57
N CYS A 51 -8.21 11.70 9.28
CA CYS A 51 -9.64 11.68 8.90
C CYS A 51 -9.93 10.70 7.73
N GLY A 52 -9.08 10.72 6.70
CA GLY A 52 -9.19 9.80 5.56
C GLY A 52 -8.90 8.34 5.93
N SER A 53 -7.89 8.12 6.77
CA SER A 53 -7.51 6.79 7.26
C SER A 53 -8.60 6.17 8.14
N SER A 54 -9.17 6.96 9.06
CA SER A 54 -10.24 6.57 9.99
C SER A 54 -11.63 6.53 9.33
N ARG A 55 -11.71 6.80 8.02
CA ARG A 55 -12.95 6.73 7.22
C ARG A 55 -14.07 7.62 7.76
N CYS A 56 -13.72 8.83 8.21
CA CYS A 56 -14.71 9.79 8.70
C CYS A 56 -15.84 10.02 7.68
N ALA A 57 -17.07 10.05 8.18
CA ALA A 57 -18.29 10.22 7.41
C ALA A 57 -19.34 10.99 8.23
N GLY A 58 -20.32 11.59 7.55
CA GLY A 58 -21.37 12.40 8.18
C GLY A 58 -20.91 13.82 8.50
N MET A 59 -21.40 14.38 9.60
CA MET A 59 -21.09 15.75 10.03
C MET A 59 -19.64 15.86 10.47
N CYS A 60 -18.87 16.76 9.84
CA CYS A 60 -17.52 17.07 10.27
C CYS A 60 -17.54 18.32 11.18
N PRO A 61 -17.19 18.20 12.48
CA PRO A 61 -17.20 19.34 13.39
C PRO A 61 -16.25 20.46 12.94
N VAL A 62 -15.09 20.11 12.38
CA VAL A 62 -14.05 21.08 11.96
C VAL A 62 -14.51 21.87 10.74
N LEU A 63 -15.08 21.20 9.73
CA LEU A 63 -15.56 21.85 8.51
C LEU A 63 -16.92 22.53 8.72
N GLY A 64 -17.68 22.11 9.74
CA GLY A 64 -18.98 22.68 10.08
C GLY A 64 -20.12 22.29 9.14
N HIS A 65 -19.92 21.25 8.32
CA HIS A 65 -20.95 20.73 7.42
C HIS A 65 -20.85 19.21 7.27
N GLU A 66 -21.88 18.60 6.66
CA GLU A 66 -21.86 17.18 6.31
C GLU A 66 -20.87 16.94 5.16
N LEU A 67 -20.01 15.93 5.31
CA LEU A 67 -19.03 15.53 4.31
C LEU A 67 -19.72 15.04 3.04
N ASP A 68 -19.14 15.35 1.88
CA ASP A 68 -19.64 14.89 0.59
C ASP A 68 -19.80 13.36 0.57
N LYS A 69 -20.98 12.92 0.14
CA LYS A 69 -21.33 11.51 -0.08
C LYS A 69 -20.54 10.91 -1.23
N LYS A 70 -20.11 11.74 -2.20
CA LYS A 70 -19.23 11.31 -3.28
C LYS A 70 -17.89 10.90 -2.69
N LYS A 71 -17.47 9.69 -3.06
CA LYS A 71 -16.19 9.12 -2.65
C LYS A 71 -15.18 9.17 -3.80
N GLY A 72 -13.92 9.41 -3.45
CA GLY A 72 -12.79 9.45 -4.36
C GLY A 72 -11.49 9.16 -3.62
N ASN A 73 -10.36 9.61 -4.17
CA ASN A 73 -9.06 9.45 -3.56
C ASN A 73 -8.18 10.65 -3.90
N VAL A 74 -7.04 10.76 -3.23
CA VAL A 74 -5.97 11.67 -3.64
C VAL A 74 -5.00 10.89 -4.50
N PHE A 75 -4.85 11.35 -5.74
CA PHE A 75 -3.90 10.84 -6.71
C PHE A 75 -2.71 11.79 -6.80
N TYR A 76 -1.53 11.22 -6.99
CA TYR A 76 -0.30 11.96 -7.22
C TYR A 76 0.62 11.19 -8.15
N ASP A 77 1.46 11.91 -8.85
CA ASP A 77 2.44 11.36 -9.78
C ASP A 77 3.82 11.45 -9.15
N VAL A 78 4.67 10.46 -9.44
CA VAL A 78 6.05 10.42 -8.93
C VAL A 78 6.99 10.37 -10.11
N LYS A 79 7.74 11.45 -10.32
CA LYS A 79 8.85 11.50 -11.27
C LYS A 79 10.10 11.00 -10.56
N ILE A 80 10.80 10.07 -11.15
CA ILE A 80 12.02 9.46 -10.62
C ILE A 80 13.10 9.63 -11.67
N SER A 81 14.24 10.14 -11.26
CA SER A 81 15.42 10.25 -12.13
C SER A 81 16.54 9.43 -11.51
N TYR A 82 17.23 8.61 -12.30
CA TYR A 82 18.27 7.74 -11.79
C TYR A 82 19.35 7.47 -12.82
N LEU A 83 20.56 7.20 -12.32
CA LEU A 83 21.69 6.77 -13.14
C LEU A 83 21.52 5.31 -13.57
N ARG A 84 21.66 5.04 -14.87
CA ARG A 84 21.61 3.70 -15.49
C ARG A 84 22.88 2.91 -15.19
N ASN A 85 22.89 2.18 -14.07
CA ASN A 85 24.04 1.36 -13.67
C ASN A 85 24.26 0.11 -14.55
N ASP A 86 23.23 -0.34 -15.28
CA ASP A 86 23.30 -1.46 -16.22
C ASP A 86 24.18 -1.15 -17.45
N LEU A 87 24.45 0.13 -17.70
CA LEU A 87 25.26 0.60 -18.82
C LEU A 87 26.70 0.95 -18.41
N ASN A 88 27.08 0.75 -17.15
CA ASN A 88 28.45 1.02 -16.68
C ASN A 88 29.45 0.13 -17.44
N GLY A 89 30.55 0.72 -17.92
CA GLY A 89 31.50 0.04 -18.79
C GLY A 89 31.08 -0.05 -20.26
N THR A 90 29.99 0.62 -20.66
CA THR A 90 29.60 0.79 -22.07
C THR A 90 29.79 2.24 -22.53
N LEU A 91 29.61 2.52 -23.82
CA LEU A 91 29.66 3.87 -24.38
C LEU A 91 28.60 4.83 -23.80
N PHE A 92 27.58 4.29 -23.12
CA PHE A 92 26.48 5.07 -22.54
C PHE A 92 26.58 5.16 -21.01
N GLU A 93 27.77 4.92 -20.44
CA GLU A 93 28.02 5.13 -19.02
C GLU A 93 27.73 6.59 -18.62
N GLY A 94 27.09 6.77 -17.47
CA GLY A 94 26.66 8.09 -17.01
C GLY A 94 25.28 8.54 -17.51
N GLN A 95 24.59 7.73 -18.32
CA GLN A 95 23.23 8.05 -18.76
C GLN A 95 22.25 8.13 -17.57
N VAL A 96 21.47 9.21 -17.53
CA VAL A 96 20.39 9.41 -16.55
C VAL A 96 19.06 9.23 -17.25
N ASP A 97 18.27 8.29 -16.75
CA ASP A 97 16.92 8.05 -17.24
C ASP A 97 15.90 8.66 -16.28
N THR A 98 14.77 9.07 -16.84
CA THR A 98 13.64 9.61 -16.08
C THR A 98 12.40 8.75 -16.33
N ARG A 99 11.72 8.41 -15.24
CA ARG A 99 10.47 7.65 -15.25
C ARG A 99 9.41 8.35 -14.43
N ILE A 100 8.21 8.52 -14.97
CA ILE A 100 7.05 9.03 -14.25
C ILE A 100 6.08 7.87 -13.97
N ILE A 101 5.76 7.69 -12.69
CA ILE A 101 4.71 6.78 -12.24
C ILE A 101 3.45 7.63 -11.99
N LYS A 102 2.45 7.52 -12.85
CA LYS A 102 1.21 8.31 -12.76
C LYS A 102 0.14 7.60 -11.93
N GLY A 103 -0.67 8.41 -11.25
CA GLY A 103 -1.90 7.98 -10.59
C GLY A 103 -1.72 7.12 -9.34
N LYS A 104 -0.64 7.34 -8.57
CA LYS A 104 -0.50 6.68 -7.26
C LYS A 104 -1.57 7.19 -6.29
N LYS A 105 -2.20 6.27 -5.58
CA LYS A 105 -3.23 6.57 -4.57
C LYS A 105 -2.58 6.90 -3.23
N LEU A 106 -3.14 7.89 -2.52
CA LEU A 106 -2.74 8.18 -1.15
C LEU A 106 -3.32 7.15 -0.17
N PHE A 107 -4.61 6.84 -0.32
CA PHE A 107 -5.34 5.90 0.54
C PHE A 107 -5.62 4.59 -0.22
N ASP A 108 -5.68 3.47 0.50
CA ASP A 108 -6.02 2.16 -0.10
C ASP A 108 -7.52 1.99 -0.33
N HIS A 109 -8.34 2.85 0.29
CA HIS A 109 -9.80 2.88 0.19
C HIS A 109 -10.30 4.26 -0.26
N PRO A 110 -11.50 4.35 -0.84
CA PRO A 110 -12.06 5.62 -1.24
C PRO A 110 -12.52 6.45 -0.03
N VAL A 111 -12.20 7.74 -0.03
CA VAL A 111 -12.48 8.74 1.02
C VAL A 111 -13.50 9.77 0.53
N SER A 112 -14.12 10.54 1.44
CA SER A 112 -14.97 11.67 1.03
C SER A 112 -14.16 12.67 0.21
N MET A 113 -14.78 13.25 -0.83
CA MET A 113 -14.13 14.25 -1.67
C MET A 113 -13.66 15.48 -0.90
N ASP A 114 -14.35 15.88 0.16
CA ASP A 114 -13.93 17.04 0.97
C ASP A 114 -12.61 16.75 1.70
N ILE A 115 -12.53 15.60 2.38
CA ILE A 115 -11.30 15.13 3.02
C ILE A 115 -10.18 14.99 1.98
N GLY A 116 -10.49 14.41 0.81
CA GLY A 116 -9.55 14.27 -0.29
C GLY A 116 -8.99 15.61 -0.77
N LYS A 117 -9.84 16.61 -1.01
CA LYS A 117 -9.43 17.96 -1.44
C LYS A 117 -8.54 18.65 -0.41
N ILE A 118 -8.86 18.49 0.88
CA ILE A 118 -8.04 19.05 1.96
C ILE A 118 -6.70 18.31 2.03
N CYS A 119 -6.70 16.98 1.92
CA CYS A 119 -5.48 16.18 1.89
C CYS A 119 -4.56 16.55 0.72
N ALA A 120 -5.12 16.81 -0.46
CA ALA A 120 -4.33 17.23 -1.62
C ALA A 120 -3.56 18.54 -1.37
N ARG A 121 -4.10 19.43 -0.52
CA ARG A 121 -3.47 20.70 -0.15
C ARG A 121 -2.50 20.56 1.02
N LEU A 122 -2.90 19.86 2.09
CA LEU A 122 -2.17 19.86 3.37
C LEU A 122 -1.24 18.65 3.55
N CYS A 123 -1.45 17.54 2.84
CA CYS A 123 -0.70 16.30 3.08
C CYS A 123 0.52 16.11 2.17
N GLN A 124 1.03 17.17 1.51
CA GLN A 124 2.15 17.04 0.57
C GLN A 124 3.41 16.46 1.23
N ASP A 125 3.74 16.90 2.46
CA ASP A 125 4.88 16.38 3.20
C ASP A 125 4.72 14.90 3.56
N ARG A 126 3.50 14.46 3.90
CA ARG A 126 3.20 13.04 4.16
C ARG A 126 3.33 12.18 2.91
N ILE A 127 2.90 12.70 1.76
CA ILE A 127 3.09 12.01 0.48
C ILE A 127 4.59 11.88 0.21
N ARG A 128 5.36 12.96 0.40
CA ARG A 128 6.82 12.97 0.27
C ARG A 128 7.49 11.96 1.17
N GLU A 129 7.09 11.91 2.43
CA GLU A 129 7.63 10.95 3.38
C GLU A 129 7.27 9.51 3.01
N LYS A 130 6.04 9.26 2.55
CA LYS A 130 5.60 7.93 2.07
C LYS A 130 6.44 7.47 0.88
N VAL A 131 6.68 8.35 -0.10
CA VAL A 131 7.52 8.05 -1.27
C VAL A 131 8.99 7.87 -0.86
N ARG A 132 9.52 8.72 0.02
CA ARG A 132 10.88 8.62 0.56
C ARG A 132 11.10 7.28 1.27
N ARG A 133 10.14 6.83 2.09
CA ARG A 133 10.19 5.53 2.76
C ARG A 133 10.16 4.38 1.76
N HIS A 134 9.36 4.49 0.70
CA HIS A 134 9.29 3.47 -0.35
C HIS A 134 10.61 3.33 -1.14
N TYR A 135 11.30 4.44 -1.38
CA TYR A 135 12.59 4.47 -2.10
C TYR A 135 13.81 4.64 -1.18
N PHE A 136 13.67 4.32 0.11
CA PHE A 136 14.73 4.53 1.10
C PHE A 136 16.04 3.83 0.71
N THR A 137 15.94 2.58 0.27
CA THR A 137 17.10 1.78 -0.14
C THR A 137 17.83 2.39 -1.33
N GLN A 138 17.10 2.88 -2.34
CA GLN A 138 17.68 3.51 -3.52
C GLN A 138 18.38 4.82 -3.17
N LEU A 139 17.76 5.65 -2.32
CA LEU A 139 18.34 6.89 -1.81
C LEU A 139 19.62 6.64 -1.00
N PHE A 140 19.58 5.63 -0.12
CA PHE A 140 20.74 5.24 0.68
C PHE A 140 21.92 4.77 -0.20
N PHE A 141 21.66 3.90 -1.18
CA PHE A 141 22.71 3.41 -2.08
C PHE A 141 23.21 4.48 -3.05
N SER A 142 22.37 5.44 -3.44
CA SER A 142 22.82 6.56 -4.27
C SER A 142 23.82 7.43 -3.52
N GLU A 143 23.53 7.75 -2.27
CA GLU A 143 24.43 8.51 -1.42
C GLU A 143 25.72 7.75 -1.12
N TYR A 144 25.61 6.47 -0.76
CA TYR A 144 26.75 5.65 -0.37
C TYR A 144 27.71 5.30 -1.52
N HIS A 145 27.20 5.00 -2.72
CA HIS A 145 28.01 4.61 -3.88
C HIS A 145 28.26 5.74 -4.88
N GLY A 146 27.92 6.99 -4.53
CA GLY A 146 28.06 8.14 -5.44
C GLY A 146 27.21 8.03 -6.71
N ARG A 147 26.08 7.30 -6.64
CA ARG A 147 25.13 7.20 -7.77
C ARG A 147 24.12 8.32 -7.68
N TYR A 148 23.46 8.62 -8.80
CA TYR A 148 22.36 9.59 -8.81
C TYR A 148 21.00 8.89 -8.71
N PHE A 149 20.20 9.30 -7.73
CA PHE A 149 18.79 8.94 -7.61
C PHE A 149 18.03 10.12 -6.98
N SER A 150 16.97 10.58 -7.64
CA SER A 150 16.09 11.62 -7.12
C SER A 150 14.64 11.31 -7.45
N PHE A 151 13.73 11.87 -6.66
CA PHE A 151 12.31 11.78 -6.94
C PHE A 151 11.61 13.12 -6.67
N GLU A 152 10.57 13.38 -7.44
CA GLU A 152 9.72 14.55 -7.32
C GLU A 152 8.25 14.12 -7.31
N ILE A 153 7.44 14.80 -6.49
CA ILE A 153 5.99 14.60 -6.47
C ILE A 153 5.34 15.68 -7.29
N GLN A 154 4.46 15.27 -8.20
CA GLN A 154 3.75 16.16 -9.12
C GLN A 154 2.26 15.83 -9.13
N ASN A 155 1.44 16.77 -9.62
CA ASN A 155 0.01 16.59 -9.89
C ASN A 155 -0.82 15.97 -8.75
N VAL A 156 -0.60 16.45 -7.51
CA VAL A 156 -1.39 16.04 -6.34
C VAL A 156 -2.82 16.57 -6.47
N ARG A 157 -3.78 15.68 -6.63
CA ARG A 157 -5.18 16.02 -6.93
C ARG A 157 -6.16 15.07 -6.25
N ALA A 158 -7.34 15.57 -5.92
CA ALA A 158 -8.42 14.76 -5.38
C ALA A 158 -9.45 14.46 -6.47
N GLU A 159 -9.64 13.19 -6.81
CA GLU A 159 -10.51 12.76 -7.90
C GLU A 159 -11.30 11.50 -7.53
N ARG A 160 -12.42 11.26 -8.22
CA ARG A 160 -13.20 10.04 -8.03
C ARG A 160 -12.53 8.80 -8.63
N ARG A 161 -11.84 8.98 -9.75
CA ARG A 161 -11.09 7.97 -10.49
C ARG A 161 -9.83 8.65 -11.01
N GLU A 162 -8.79 7.87 -11.22
CA GLU A 162 -7.57 8.32 -11.88
C GLU A 162 -7.90 8.90 -13.26
N SER A 163 -7.63 10.20 -13.44
CA SER A 163 -7.63 10.82 -14.75
C SER A 163 -6.36 10.44 -15.51
N ARG A 164 -6.51 10.07 -16.79
CA ARG A 164 -5.40 9.81 -17.71
C ARG A 164 -5.41 10.88 -18.79
N GLU A 165 -4.40 11.74 -18.78
CA GLU A 165 -4.24 12.82 -19.76
C GLU A 165 -3.32 12.39 -20.90
N LEU A 166 -3.92 11.93 -21.99
CA LEU A 166 -3.19 11.40 -23.14
C LEU A 166 -2.20 12.42 -23.74
N MET A 167 -2.57 13.70 -23.81
CA MET A 167 -1.71 14.74 -24.41
C MET A 167 -0.42 14.94 -23.60
N GLN A 168 -0.54 15.00 -22.28
CA GLN A 168 0.61 15.08 -21.39
C GLN A 168 1.48 13.82 -21.50
N ASP A 169 0.85 12.64 -21.57
CA ASP A 169 1.58 11.38 -21.74
C ASP A 169 2.37 11.35 -23.05
N LEU A 170 1.80 11.83 -24.16
CA LEU A 170 2.51 11.89 -25.44
C LEU A 170 3.69 12.87 -25.41
N GLU A 171 3.55 14.00 -24.72
CA GLU A 171 4.62 14.98 -24.56
C GLU A 171 5.76 14.45 -23.69
N ASP A 172 5.45 13.82 -22.57
CA ASP A 172 6.42 13.14 -21.70
C ASP A 172 7.17 12.03 -22.47
N ILE A 173 6.48 11.22 -23.28
CA ILE A 173 7.09 10.20 -24.14
C ILE A 173 8.02 10.85 -25.17
N ARG A 174 7.58 11.96 -25.80
CA ARG A 174 8.41 12.72 -26.74
C ARG A 174 9.68 13.27 -26.08
N ASN A 175 9.60 13.65 -24.81
CA ASN A 175 10.74 14.08 -24.01
C ASN A 175 11.64 12.91 -23.54
N GLY A 176 11.36 11.68 -23.98
CA GLY A 176 12.14 10.48 -23.62
C GLY A 176 11.85 9.96 -22.22
N ILE A 177 10.76 10.41 -21.57
CA ILE A 177 10.39 9.99 -20.23
C ILE A 177 9.59 8.69 -20.30
N GLN A 178 10.01 7.69 -19.53
CA GLN A 178 9.25 6.45 -19.40
C GLN A 178 8.00 6.68 -18.54
N ILE A 179 6.81 6.41 -19.07
CA ILE A 179 5.56 6.54 -18.32
C ILE A 179 5.05 5.17 -17.90
N VAL A 180 4.66 5.08 -16.63
CA VAL A 180 4.03 3.88 -16.07
C VAL A 180 2.82 4.28 -15.25
N HIS A 181 1.66 3.69 -15.54
CA HIS A 181 0.45 3.91 -14.75
C HIS A 181 0.41 2.96 -13.55
N ALA A 182 0.16 3.50 -12.34
CA ALA A 182 0.16 2.72 -11.10
C ALA A 182 -0.88 1.60 -11.13
N SER A 183 -2.05 1.85 -11.71
CA SER A 183 -3.10 0.83 -11.88
C SER A 183 -2.65 -0.37 -12.72
N ASP A 184 -1.81 -0.12 -13.73
CA ASP A 184 -1.36 -1.15 -14.66
C ASP A 184 -0.25 -1.99 -14.01
N MET A 185 0.59 -1.37 -13.18
CA MET A 185 1.51 -2.09 -12.28
C MET A 185 0.77 -3.01 -11.30
N GLU A 186 -0.27 -2.52 -10.62
CA GLU A 186 -1.06 -3.31 -9.66
C GLU A 186 -1.69 -4.55 -10.32
N LYS A 187 -2.22 -4.39 -11.54
CA LYS A 187 -2.77 -5.49 -12.33
C LYS A 187 -1.69 -6.50 -12.70
N ARG A 188 -0.57 -6.03 -13.25
CA ARG A 188 0.56 -6.88 -13.65
C ARG A 188 1.13 -7.65 -12.46
N ASP A 189 1.29 -7.02 -11.31
CA ASP A 189 1.78 -7.66 -10.09
C ASP A 189 0.82 -8.71 -9.57
N SER A 190 -0.49 -8.44 -9.66
CA SER A 190 -1.54 -9.39 -9.30
C SER A 190 -1.54 -10.61 -10.21
N GLU A 191 -1.40 -10.41 -11.52
CA GLU A 191 -1.28 -11.47 -12.52
C GLU A 191 0.00 -12.29 -12.31
N ASN A 192 1.15 -11.63 -12.17
CA ASN A 192 2.43 -12.29 -11.86
C ASN A 192 2.37 -13.11 -10.56
N LYS A 193 1.66 -12.63 -9.55
CA LYS A 193 1.46 -13.37 -8.28
C LYS A 193 0.55 -14.58 -8.49
N ARG A 194 -0.49 -14.48 -9.31
CA ARG A 194 -1.36 -15.62 -9.68
C ARG A 194 -0.57 -16.66 -10.46
N GLU A 195 0.21 -16.24 -11.43
CA GLU A 195 1.03 -17.13 -12.27
C GLU A 195 2.10 -17.85 -11.45
N ARG A 196 2.84 -17.14 -10.59
CA ARG A 196 3.80 -17.77 -9.66
C ARG A 196 3.14 -18.81 -8.74
N ARG A 197 1.93 -18.53 -8.24
CA ARG A 197 1.17 -19.48 -7.42
C ARG A 197 0.75 -20.70 -8.22
N ARG A 198 0.36 -20.52 -9.49
CA ARG A 198 0.02 -21.61 -10.40
C ARG A 198 1.23 -22.51 -10.67
N GLN A 199 2.35 -21.93 -11.06
CA GLN A 199 3.60 -22.67 -11.31
C GLN A 199 4.10 -23.40 -10.06
N ALA A 200 4.04 -22.76 -8.90
CA ALA A 200 4.38 -23.40 -7.63
C ALA A 200 3.45 -24.57 -7.29
N ARG A 201 2.14 -24.44 -7.58
CA ARG A 201 1.17 -25.52 -7.40
C ARG A 201 1.44 -26.67 -8.37
N GLU A 202 1.66 -26.41 -9.65
CA GLU A 202 1.99 -27.43 -10.65
C GLU A 202 3.29 -28.16 -10.30
N SER A 203 4.32 -27.43 -9.86
CA SER A 203 5.58 -28.02 -9.39
C SER A 203 5.40 -28.87 -8.13
N ALA A 204 4.55 -28.43 -7.21
CA ALA A 204 4.23 -29.20 -6.01
C ALA A 204 3.45 -30.48 -6.33
N VAL A 205 2.50 -30.41 -7.26
CA VAL A 205 1.76 -31.58 -7.77
C VAL A 205 2.72 -32.56 -8.45
N ARG A 206 3.61 -32.10 -9.34
CA ARG A 206 4.62 -32.96 -9.99
C ARG A 206 5.54 -33.65 -8.99
N ARG A 207 5.98 -32.95 -7.94
CA ARG A 207 6.79 -33.56 -6.86
C ARG A 207 6.00 -34.62 -6.09
N LEU A 208 4.70 -34.42 -5.91
CA LEU A 208 3.83 -35.36 -5.23
C LEU A 208 3.56 -36.60 -6.10
N GLU A 209 3.25 -36.42 -7.39
CA GLU A 209 3.11 -37.52 -8.35
C GLU A 209 4.38 -38.38 -8.41
N LYS A 210 5.56 -37.75 -8.44
CA LYS A 210 6.84 -38.46 -8.40
C LYS A 210 7.00 -39.30 -7.13
N LYS A 211 6.71 -38.71 -5.95
CA LYS A 211 6.77 -39.43 -4.67
C LYS A 211 5.80 -40.61 -4.61
N LEU A 212 4.59 -40.45 -5.15
CA LEU A 212 3.59 -41.51 -5.23
C LEU A 212 4.04 -42.64 -6.16
N LEU A 213 4.67 -42.30 -7.28
CA LEU A 213 5.21 -43.30 -8.21
C LEU A 213 6.44 -44.05 -7.64
N GLU A 214 7.24 -43.41 -6.78
CA GLU A 214 8.42 -44.04 -6.14
C GLU A 214 8.04 -44.89 -4.91
N ASN A 215 7.22 -44.38 -4.01
CA ASN A 215 6.97 -45.01 -2.70
C ASN A 215 5.54 -45.57 -2.56
N GLY A 216 4.60 -45.14 -3.40
CA GLY A 216 3.18 -45.45 -3.28
C GLY A 216 2.43 -44.55 -2.31
N TYR A 217 1.15 -44.35 -2.56
CA TYR A 217 0.18 -43.64 -1.75
C TYR A 217 0.00 -44.28 -0.36
N GLU A 218 0.02 -45.61 -0.28
CA GLU A 218 -0.14 -46.32 1.01
C GLU A 218 1.05 -46.15 1.95
N SER A 219 2.24 -45.88 1.40
CA SER A 219 3.45 -45.59 2.19
C SER A 219 3.42 -44.23 2.88
N LEU A 220 2.53 -43.33 2.45
CA LEU A 220 2.40 -42.00 3.06
C LEU A 220 1.70 -42.11 4.42
N GLU A 221 2.33 -41.53 5.45
CA GLU A 221 1.75 -41.46 6.79
C GLU A 221 0.33 -40.87 6.76
N LYS A 222 -0.57 -41.50 7.53
CA LYS A 222 -2.02 -41.22 7.55
C LYS A 222 -2.38 -39.75 7.83
N PHE A 223 -1.51 -39.03 8.55
CA PHE A 223 -1.71 -37.60 8.89
C PHE A 223 -0.70 -36.66 8.22
N SER A 224 0.05 -37.13 7.23
CA SER A 224 1.02 -36.29 6.52
C SER A 224 0.35 -35.21 5.68
N VAL A 225 1.08 -34.10 5.52
CA VAL A 225 0.69 -32.98 4.63
C VAL A 225 0.61 -33.46 3.19
N ASP A 226 1.49 -34.38 2.79
CA ASP A 226 1.54 -34.94 1.43
C ASP A 226 0.30 -35.78 1.11
N ARG A 227 -0.20 -36.60 2.06
CA ARG A 227 -1.44 -37.37 1.86
C ARG A 227 -2.66 -36.48 1.71
N ARG A 228 -2.81 -35.47 2.58
CA ARG A 228 -3.90 -34.47 2.47
C ARG A 228 -3.83 -33.68 1.17
N HIS A 229 -2.62 -33.36 0.68
CA HIS A 229 -2.45 -32.69 -0.60
C HIS A 229 -2.75 -33.64 -1.78
N ALA A 230 -2.44 -34.93 -1.68
CA ALA A 230 -2.76 -35.91 -2.71
C ALA A 230 -4.28 -36.00 -2.90
N ASP A 231 -5.01 -36.23 -1.81
CA ASP A 231 -6.47 -36.34 -1.81
C ASP A 231 -7.13 -35.07 -2.34
N LYS A 232 -6.60 -33.90 -1.98
CA LYS A 232 -7.18 -32.60 -2.34
C LYS A 232 -6.79 -32.12 -3.75
N TRP A 233 -5.61 -32.47 -4.26
CA TRP A 233 -5.07 -31.90 -5.50
C TRP A 233 -5.06 -32.87 -6.69
N LEU A 234 -4.90 -34.17 -6.46
CA LEU A 234 -4.85 -35.19 -7.51
C LEU A 234 -6.21 -35.86 -7.71
N GLY A 235 -6.95 -36.09 -6.61
CA GLY A 235 -8.19 -36.85 -6.63
C GLY A 235 -7.96 -38.36 -6.72
N GLU A 236 -9.01 -39.14 -6.41
CA GLU A 236 -8.90 -40.60 -6.26
C GLU A 236 -8.53 -41.33 -7.56
N GLU A 237 -9.09 -40.90 -8.70
CA GLU A 237 -8.82 -41.50 -10.02
C GLU A 237 -7.34 -41.38 -10.41
N ARG A 238 -6.75 -40.19 -10.26
CA ARG A 238 -5.36 -39.93 -10.62
C ARG A 238 -4.37 -40.67 -9.71
N ILE A 239 -4.71 -40.84 -8.43
CA ILE A 239 -3.91 -41.62 -7.49
C ILE A 239 -3.92 -43.10 -7.89
N ALA A 240 -5.07 -43.65 -8.26
CA ALA A 240 -5.18 -45.03 -8.73
C ALA A 240 -4.38 -45.28 -10.01
N GLU A 241 -4.40 -44.34 -10.97
CA GLU A 241 -3.57 -44.41 -12.19
C GLU A 241 -2.06 -44.44 -11.86
N LEU A 242 -1.61 -43.59 -10.93
CA LEU A 242 -0.21 -43.53 -10.52
C LEU A 242 0.26 -44.82 -9.84
N GLU A 243 -0.61 -45.48 -9.08
CA GLU A 243 -0.32 -46.80 -8.48
C GLU A 243 -0.26 -47.91 -9.53
N GLN A 244 -1.17 -47.93 -10.51
CA GLN A 244 -1.11 -48.90 -11.61
C GLN A 244 0.19 -48.74 -12.41
N MET A 245 0.58 -47.52 -12.76
CA MET A 245 1.84 -47.24 -13.47
C MET A 245 3.08 -47.65 -12.65
N ARG A 246 3.02 -47.59 -11.33
CA ARG A 246 4.08 -48.10 -10.46
C ARG A 246 4.17 -49.63 -10.53
N LEU A 247 3.04 -50.33 -10.37
CA LEU A 247 2.98 -51.78 -10.41
C LEU A 247 3.41 -52.36 -11.77
N GLU A 248 3.16 -51.65 -12.86
CA GLU A 248 3.66 -52.00 -14.20
C GLU A 248 5.18 -51.85 -14.29
N LYS A 249 5.75 -50.78 -13.74
CA LYS A 249 7.21 -50.57 -13.68
C LYS A 249 7.95 -51.55 -12.78
N GLU A 250 7.29 -52.11 -11.77
CA GLU A 250 7.88 -53.15 -10.90
C GLU A 250 7.83 -54.55 -11.55
N LYS A 251 7.07 -54.73 -12.65
CA LYS A 251 6.94 -56.01 -13.39
C LYS A 251 7.87 -56.11 -14.61
N GLU A 252 8.34 -54.99 -15.14
CA GLU A 252 9.43 -54.93 -16.14
C GLU A 252 10.81 -55.08 -15.48
#